data_AF-A0A813I4B4-F1
#
_entry.id   AF-A0A813I4B4-F1
#
_cell.length_a   1.000
_cell.length_b   1.000
_cell.length_c   1.000
_cell.angle_alpha   90.00
_cell.angle_beta   90.00
_cell.angle_gamma   90.00
#
_symmetry.space_group_name_H-M   'P 1'
#
loop_
_entity.id
_entity.type
_entity.pdbx_description
1 polymer ?
#
loop_
_entity_poly.entity_id
_entity_poly.type
_entity_poly.pdbx_seq_one_letter_code
_entity_poly.pdbx_strand_id
1 'polypeptide(L)'
;SAAASAVVASSLQAPAFAKKSEGPPKQLEVSGGIQNRKDMNGGFSLVEGKLVNERAVYKKDDKKIYLMFNSCDQFQFADEITPDCTGWGLEKKSKWFMDGKEAYNIKIKPIKPVEVAGEVGAVPVAATQEGPDFGFQLPKFEMPKMALSGKESDDELLNMGDDVNSYIKSKGGGGSNFLTQAMTLSDDEKSASDRLEARLAGKMIR
;
A
#
# COMPACT_ATOMS: atom_id res chain seq x y z
N SER A 1 24.95 59.24 10.67
CA SER A 1 24.75 57.92 10.03
C SER A 1 23.51 57.29 10.61
N ALA A 2 22.43 57.21 9.82
CA ALA A 2 21.14 56.64 10.23
C ALA A 2 21.04 55.20 9.71
N ALA A 3 20.88 54.23 10.61
CA ALA A 3 20.73 52.82 10.27
C ALA A 3 19.23 52.50 10.08
N ALA A 4 18.85 52.18 8.85
CA ALA A 4 17.50 51.71 8.52
C ALA A 4 17.39 50.21 8.80
N SER A 5 16.50 49.82 9.71
CA SER A 5 16.17 48.41 9.98
C SER A 5 15.06 47.96 9.03
N ALA A 6 15.37 47.00 8.17
CA ALA A 6 14.39 46.37 7.29
C ALA A 6 13.70 45.21 8.03
N VAL A 7 12.39 45.33 8.24
CA VAL A 7 11.55 44.28 8.82
C VAL A 7 11.18 43.30 7.71
N VAL A 8 11.73 42.09 7.78
CA VAL A 8 11.37 41.00 6.86
C VAL A 8 10.04 40.41 7.32
N ALA A 9 8.96 40.71 6.59
CA ALA A 9 7.66 40.11 6.80
C ALA A 9 7.67 38.67 6.26
N SER A 10 7.86 37.69 7.13
CA SER A 10 7.66 36.27 6.80
C SER A 10 6.17 36.00 6.64
N SER A 11 5.73 35.81 5.39
CA SER A 11 4.41 35.29 5.07
C SER A 11 4.24 33.89 5.68
N LEU A 12 3.44 33.78 6.74
CA LEU A 12 3.00 32.51 7.30
C LEU A 12 2.11 31.81 6.26
N GLN A 13 2.73 30.95 5.46
CA GLN A 13 2.03 30.07 4.54
C GLN A 13 1.26 29.05 5.40
N ALA A 14 -0.06 29.16 5.41
CA ALA A 14 -0.91 28.23 6.13
C ALA A 14 -0.57 26.79 5.69
N PRO A 15 -0.38 25.85 6.64
CA PRO A 15 -0.09 24.47 6.29
C PRO A 15 -1.22 23.96 5.41
N ALA A 16 -0.88 23.48 4.22
CA ALA A 16 -1.82 22.82 3.34
C ALA A 16 -2.56 21.75 4.16
N PHE A 17 -3.85 21.99 4.43
CA PHE A 17 -4.68 21.07 5.19
C PHE A 17 -4.55 19.70 4.53
N ALA A 18 -3.95 18.76 5.28
CA ALA A 18 -3.81 17.38 4.86
C ALA A 18 -5.15 16.90 4.33
N LYS A 19 -5.18 16.48 3.06
CA LYS A 19 -6.35 15.87 2.44
C LYS A 19 -6.91 14.87 3.45
N LYS A 20 -8.17 15.08 3.85
CA LYS A 20 -8.93 14.23 4.76
C LYS A 20 -8.67 12.80 4.31
N SER A 21 -7.88 12.06 5.09
CA SER A 21 -7.40 10.74 4.68
C SER A 21 -8.65 9.88 4.50
N GLU A 22 -8.97 9.56 3.25
CA GLU A 22 -9.86 8.45 2.95
C GLU A 22 -9.36 7.28 3.78
N GLY A 23 -10.27 6.63 4.52
CA GLY A 23 -9.92 5.63 5.52
C GLY A 23 -9.05 4.50 4.95
N PRO A 24 -8.58 3.58 5.81
CA PRO A 24 -7.77 2.45 5.35
C PRO A 24 -8.46 1.73 4.18
N PRO A 25 -7.71 1.30 3.16
CA PRO A 25 -8.29 0.61 2.02
C PRO A 25 -9.06 -0.61 2.49
N LYS A 26 -10.26 -0.82 1.96
CA LYS A 26 -11.14 -1.94 2.37
C LYS A 26 -10.59 -3.30 1.95
N GLN A 27 -9.81 -3.33 0.87
CA GLN A 27 -9.23 -4.54 0.30
C GLN A 27 -7.76 -4.33 -0.07
N LEU A 28 -6.96 -5.37 0.19
CA LEU A 28 -5.56 -5.45 -0.16
C LEU A 28 -5.32 -6.71 -0.99
N GLU A 29 -4.48 -6.62 -2.00
CA GLU A 29 -3.97 -7.77 -2.74
C GLU A 29 -2.55 -8.06 -2.29
N VAL A 30 -2.30 -9.28 -1.85
CA VAL A 30 -0.95 -9.78 -1.55
C VAL A 30 -0.53 -10.72 -2.65
N SER A 31 0.64 -10.45 -3.23
CA SER A 31 1.24 -11.26 -4.30
C SER A 31 2.68 -11.63 -3.96
N GLY A 32 3.19 -12.72 -4.53
CA GLY A 32 4.60 -13.11 -4.42
C GLY A 32 4.99 -14.00 -3.24
N GLY A 33 4.01 -14.64 -2.59
CA GLY A 33 4.23 -15.67 -1.58
C GLY A 33 5.03 -16.87 -2.11
N ILE A 34 5.94 -17.37 -1.27
CA ILE A 34 6.88 -18.46 -1.60
C ILE A 34 6.22 -19.84 -1.38
N GLN A 35 6.73 -20.89 -2.02
CA GLN A 35 6.17 -22.25 -2.13
C GLN A 35 5.37 -22.77 -0.92
N ASN A 36 5.92 -22.71 0.30
CA ASN A 36 5.25 -23.26 1.51
C ASN A 36 4.05 -22.44 1.99
N ARG A 37 3.88 -21.24 1.47
CA ARG A 37 2.84 -20.28 1.84
C ARG A 37 2.21 -19.61 0.61
N LYS A 38 2.23 -20.26 -0.57
CA LYS A 38 1.55 -19.76 -1.80
C LYS A 38 0.09 -19.40 -1.54
N ASP A 39 -0.44 -20.11 -0.58
CA ASP A 39 -1.76 -20.08 -0.03
C ASP A 39 -2.08 -18.70 0.61
N MET A 40 -1.08 -17.85 0.89
CA MET A 40 -1.23 -16.44 1.29
C MET A 40 -1.63 -15.51 0.13
N ASN A 41 -1.31 -15.83 -1.12
CA ASN A 41 -1.53 -14.93 -2.26
C ASN A 41 -3.02 -14.72 -2.55
N GLY A 42 -3.43 -13.49 -2.81
CA GLY A 42 -4.80 -13.12 -3.18
C GLY A 42 -5.33 -11.93 -2.39
N GLY A 43 -6.67 -11.84 -2.34
CA GLY A 43 -7.40 -10.79 -1.64
C GLY A 43 -7.36 -10.93 -0.12
N PHE A 44 -7.25 -9.79 0.54
CA PHE A 44 -7.40 -9.61 1.97
C PHE A 44 -8.46 -8.52 2.21
N SER A 45 -9.46 -8.87 3.01
CA SER A 45 -10.59 -8.02 3.32
C SER A 45 -10.42 -7.41 4.72
N LEU A 46 -10.77 -6.14 4.87
CA LEU A 46 -10.77 -5.44 6.16
C LEU A 46 -11.73 -6.13 7.14
N VAL A 47 -11.27 -6.41 8.36
CA VAL A 47 -12.12 -6.93 9.44
C VAL A 47 -12.71 -5.75 10.21
N GLU A 48 -13.98 -5.42 9.91
CA GLU A 48 -14.67 -4.31 10.56
C GLU A 48 -14.74 -4.48 12.09
N GLY A 49 -14.46 -3.39 12.81
CA GLY A 49 -14.48 -3.36 14.28
C GLY A 49 -13.26 -3.98 14.97
N LYS A 50 -12.29 -4.52 14.24
CA LYS A 50 -11.04 -5.02 14.82
C LYS A 50 -9.86 -4.09 14.54
N LEU A 51 -9.32 -3.53 15.62
CA LEU A 51 -8.11 -2.71 15.60
C LEU A 51 -7.04 -3.39 16.45
N VAL A 52 -5.84 -3.51 15.90
CA VAL A 52 -4.64 -3.94 16.64
C VAL A 52 -3.67 -2.78 16.56
N ASN A 53 -3.24 -2.26 17.71
CA ASN A 53 -2.41 -1.04 17.80
C ASN A 53 -3.00 0.14 17.01
N GLU A 54 -4.31 0.39 17.21
CA GLU A 54 -5.06 1.47 16.53
C GLU A 54 -5.10 1.36 14.99
N ARG A 55 -4.71 0.21 14.43
CA ARG A 55 -4.65 -0.02 12.99
C ARG A 55 -5.58 -1.15 12.58
N ALA A 56 -6.06 -1.02 11.34
CA ALA A 56 -6.91 -1.98 10.68
C ALA A 56 -6.27 -3.38 10.61
N VAL A 57 -7.08 -4.41 10.87
CA VAL A 57 -6.70 -5.81 10.65
C VAL A 57 -7.34 -6.30 9.36
N TYR A 58 -6.57 -7.00 8.56
CA TYR A 58 -7.00 -7.60 7.32
C TYR A 58 -7.03 -9.12 7.45
N LYS A 59 -8.05 -9.76 6.89
CA LYS A 59 -8.19 -11.21 6.87
C LYS A 59 -8.25 -11.70 5.43
N LYS A 60 -7.53 -12.76 5.13
CA LYS A 60 -7.59 -13.41 3.84
C LYS A 60 -8.94 -14.12 3.65
N ASP A 61 -9.52 -14.01 2.47
CA ASP A 61 -10.72 -14.75 2.11
C ASP A 61 -10.45 -16.27 2.19
N ASP A 62 -11.41 -17.00 2.75
CA ASP A 62 -11.39 -18.47 2.93
C ASP A 62 -10.32 -19.07 3.87
N LYS A 63 -9.51 -18.25 4.55
CA LYS A 63 -8.48 -18.75 5.48
C LYS A 63 -8.38 -17.95 6.77
N LYS A 64 -7.82 -18.60 7.79
CA LYS A 64 -7.46 -17.96 9.05
C LYS A 64 -6.08 -17.31 8.96
N ILE A 65 -5.83 -16.53 7.91
CA ILE A 65 -4.59 -15.78 7.75
C ILE A 65 -4.93 -14.31 7.90
N TYR A 66 -4.23 -13.65 8.81
CA TYR A 66 -4.44 -12.24 9.13
C TYR A 66 -3.18 -11.44 8.81
N LEU A 67 -3.38 -10.26 8.23
CA LEU A 67 -2.36 -9.24 8.02
C LEU A 67 -2.67 -8.07 8.97
N MET A 68 -1.74 -7.76 9.87
CA MET A 68 -1.93 -6.73 10.89
C MET A 68 -0.62 -5.99 11.18
N PHE A 69 -0.71 -4.88 11.90
CA PHE A 69 0.43 -4.11 12.35
C PHE A 69 0.73 -4.42 13.82
N ASN A 70 1.89 -5.00 14.08
CA ASN A 70 2.26 -5.46 15.43
C ASN A 70 2.79 -4.33 16.31
N SER A 71 3.10 -4.66 17.57
CA SER A 71 3.66 -3.73 18.54
C SER A 71 5.12 -3.34 18.26
N CYS A 72 5.79 -4.02 17.33
CA CYS A 72 7.14 -3.71 16.87
C CYS A 72 7.16 -2.73 15.67
N ASP A 73 6.03 -2.05 15.41
CA ASP A 73 5.84 -1.16 14.28
C ASP A 73 6.08 -1.80 12.90
N GLN A 74 5.72 -3.07 12.77
CA GLN A 74 5.93 -3.85 11.54
C GLN A 74 4.64 -4.54 11.11
N PHE A 75 4.47 -4.68 9.79
CA PHE A 75 3.41 -5.55 9.27
C PHE A 75 3.79 -7.01 9.50
N GLN A 76 2.79 -7.80 9.90
CA GLN A 76 2.97 -9.22 10.11
C GLN A 76 1.82 -10.06 9.58
N PHE A 77 2.17 -11.29 9.18
CA PHE A 77 1.22 -12.36 8.89
C PHE A 77 1.17 -13.33 10.07
N ALA A 78 -0.03 -13.63 10.53
CA ALA A 78 -0.27 -14.58 11.62
C ALA A 78 -1.56 -15.38 11.38
N ASP A 79 -1.64 -16.55 12.00
CA ASP A 79 -2.85 -17.40 11.94
C ASP A 79 -3.94 -16.93 12.92
N GLU A 80 -3.55 -16.07 13.87
CA GLU A 80 -4.41 -15.50 14.91
C GLU A 80 -4.13 -14.01 15.09
N ILE A 81 -5.12 -13.27 15.57
CA ILE A 81 -5.02 -11.83 15.81
C ILE A 81 -4.28 -11.62 17.14
N THR A 82 -2.99 -11.34 17.07
CA THR A 82 -2.13 -11.10 18.23
C THR A 82 -1.32 -9.80 18.04
N PRO A 83 -1.20 -8.96 19.08
CA PRO A 83 -0.39 -7.74 19.02
C PRO A 83 1.12 -8.04 19.10
N ASP A 84 1.48 -9.28 19.46
CA ASP A 84 2.86 -9.74 19.61
C ASP A 84 3.57 -9.90 18.27
N CYS A 85 4.89 -9.76 18.27
CA CYS A 85 5.73 -9.87 17.08
C CYS A 85 6.08 -11.33 16.74
N THR A 86 5.14 -12.24 16.96
CA THR A 86 5.29 -13.71 16.82
C THR A 86 4.71 -14.24 15.51
N GLY A 87 4.30 -13.36 14.59
CA GLY A 87 3.84 -13.75 13.26
C GLY A 87 4.90 -14.53 12.48
N TRP A 88 4.45 -15.47 11.65
CA TRP A 88 5.32 -16.25 10.76
C TRP A 88 5.81 -15.43 9.56
N GLY A 89 5.15 -14.31 9.24
CA GLY A 89 5.62 -13.34 8.25
C GLY A 89 5.85 -11.98 8.90
N LEU A 90 7.03 -11.37 8.73
CA LEU A 90 7.37 -10.07 9.31
C LEU A 90 7.99 -9.15 8.24
N GLU A 91 7.53 -7.91 8.17
CA GLU A 91 8.16 -6.87 7.35
C GLU A 91 9.25 -6.14 8.16
N LYS A 92 10.52 -6.32 7.79
CA LYS A 92 11.65 -5.59 8.39
C LYS A 92 12.36 -4.79 7.33
N LYS A 93 12.38 -3.45 7.48
CA LYS A 93 13.06 -2.53 6.54
C LYS A 93 12.65 -2.76 5.08
N SER A 94 11.34 -2.87 4.81
CA SER A 94 10.76 -3.12 3.47
C SER A 94 11.15 -4.46 2.84
N LYS A 95 11.68 -5.39 3.64
CA LYS A 95 11.94 -6.78 3.26
C LYS A 95 11.03 -7.68 4.06
N TRP A 96 10.41 -8.63 3.39
CA TRP A 96 9.56 -9.61 4.06
C TRP A 96 10.38 -10.80 4.52
N PHE A 97 10.11 -11.30 5.72
CA PHE A 97 10.71 -12.49 6.28
C PHE A 97 9.62 -13.49 6.57
N MET A 98 9.64 -14.64 5.91
CA MET A 98 8.65 -15.70 6.03
C MET A 98 9.32 -16.93 6.65
N ASP A 99 8.84 -17.35 7.81
CA ASP A 99 9.40 -18.47 8.59
C ASP A 99 10.93 -18.31 8.80
N GLY A 100 11.37 -17.07 9.02
CA GLY A 100 12.78 -16.70 9.21
C GLY A 100 13.63 -16.55 7.93
N LYS A 101 13.06 -16.80 6.74
CA LYS A 101 13.76 -16.65 5.45
C LYS A 101 13.33 -15.38 4.73
N GLU A 102 14.28 -14.67 4.12
CA GLU A 102 13.99 -13.46 3.36
C GLU A 102 13.19 -13.78 2.09
N ALA A 103 12.13 -13.00 1.85
CA ALA A 103 11.18 -13.12 0.78
C ALA A 103 11.15 -11.81 -0.03
N TYR A 104 11.82 -11.79 -1.17
CA TYR A 104 11.98 -10.56 -1.97
C TYR A 104 10.77 -10.21 -2.84
N ASN A 105 9.84 -11.15 -3.04
CA ASN A 105 8.80 -11.00 -4.06
C ASN A 105 7.45 -10.54 -3.51
N ILE A 106 7.32 -10.35 -2.20
CA ILE A 106 6.04 -10.01 -1.59
C ILE A 106 5.69 -8.55 -1.87
N LYS A 107 4.55 -8.34 -2.53
CA LYS A 107 4.01 -7.02 -2.85
C LYS A 107 2.59 -6.92 -2.34
N ILE A 108 2.32 -5.89 -1.54
CA ILE A 108 0.99 -5.55 -1.05
C ILE A 108 0.50 -4.33 -1.83
N LYS A 109 -0.63 -4.48 -2.51
CA LYS A 109 -1.25 -3.39 -3.28
C LYS A 109 -2.66 -3.12 -2.74
N PRO A 110 -3.04 -1.86 -2.51
CA PRO A 110 -4.44 -1.52 -2.32
C PRO A 110 -5.22 -1.91 -3.57
N ILE A 111 -6.28 -2.71 -3.41
CA ILE A 111 -7.23 -2.95 -4.50
C ILE A 111 -8.15 -1.74 -4.50
N LYS A 112 -8.14 -0.96 -5.59
CA LYS A 112 -9.17 0.04 -5.78
C LYS A 112 -10.49 -0.72 -5.78
N PRO A 113 -11.49 -0.34 -4.96
CA PRO A 113 -12.78 -0.98 -5.03
C PRO A 113 -13.19 -0.92 -6.50
N VAL A 114 -13.32 -2.09 -7.12
CA VAL A 114 -13.95 -2.17 -8.42
C VAL A 114 -15.35 -1.69 -8.12
N GLU A 115 -15.64 -0.43 -8.43
CA GLU A 115 -17.00 0.05 -8.51
C GLU A 115 -17.63 -0.90 -9.52
N VAL A 116 -18.37 -1.89 -9.02
CA VAL A 116 -19.11 -2.84 -9.84
C VAL A 116 -20.21 -2.00 -10.47
N ALA A 117 -19.86 -1.30 -11.54
CA ALA A 117 -20.74 -0.55 -12.37
C ALA A 117 -21.59 -1.56 -13.11
N GLY A 118 -22.73 -1.93 -12.52
CA GLY A 118 -23.81 -2.57 -13.26
C GLY A 118 -24.23 -3.95 -12.74
N GLU A 119 -25.54 -4.03 -12.52
CA GLU A 119 -26.40 -5.21 -12.66
C GLU A 119 -26.20 -6.35 -11.65
N VAL A 120 -26.80 -6.14 -10.47
CA VAL A 120 -27.67 -7.19 -9.90
C VAL A 120 -28.80 -7.45 -10.90
N GLY A 121 -28.49 -8.26 -11.91
CA GLY A 121 -29.50 -8.99 -12.67
C GLY A 121 -30.31 -9.80 -11.66
N ALA A 122 -31.57 -9.44 -11.51
CA ALA A 122 -32.54 -10.17 -10.72
C ALA A 122 -32.52 -11.65 -11.14
N VAL A 123 -32.01 -12.51 -10.26
CA VAL A 123 -32.26 -13.95 -10.34
C VAL A 123 -33.71 -14.15 -9.87
N PRO A 124 -34.66 -14.59 -10.71
CA PRO A 124 -35.99 -14.93 -10.22
C PRO A 124 -35.88 -16.23 -9.41
N VAL A 125 -35.87 -16.09 -8.08
CA VAL A 125 -36.04 -17.22 -7.16
C VAL A 125 -37.53 -17.54 -7.12
N ALA A 126 -37.93 -18.56 -7.89
CA ALA A 126 -39.20 -19.24 -7.67
C ALA A 126 -39.05 -20.19 -6.48
N ALA A 127 -39.42 -19.74 -5.28
CA ALA A 127 -39.80 -20.63 -4.18
C ALA A 127 -40.60 -19.84 -3.13
N THR A 128 -41.91 -20.07 -3.19
CA THR A 128 -42.98 -19.81 -2.24
C THR A 128 -42.56 -19.83 -0.76
N GLN A 129 -42.79 -18.72 -0.06
CA GLN A 129 -43.19 -18.77 1.35
C GLN A 129 -44.03 -17.54 1.70
N GLU A 130 -45.30 -17.80 2.01
CA GLU A 130 -46.30 -16.83 2.45
C GLU A 130 -45.98 -16.37 3.88
N GLY A 131 -45.91 -15.06 4.09
CA GLY A 131 -45.66 -14.42 5.38
C GLY A 131 -46.19 -12.97 5.38
N PRO A 132 -46.63 -12.45 6.53
CA PRO A 132 -47.74 -11.50 6.63
C PRO A 132 -47.44 -10.07 6.18
N ASP A 133 -48.45 -9.49 5.55
CA ASP A 133 -48.55 -8.14 5.00
C ASP A 133 -48.27 -7.06 6.07
N PHE A 134 -47.04 -6.54 6.09
CA PHE A 134 -46.70 -5.30 6.77
C PHE A 134 -46.68 -4.16 5.74
N GLY A 135 -47.83 -3.51 5.58
CA GLY A 135 -47.99 -2.28 4.80
C GLY A 135 -47.22 -1.11 5.41
N PHE A 136 -45.92 -1.02 5.13
CA PHE A 136 -45.13 0.19 5.36
C PHE A 136 -45.18 1.06 4.10
N GLN A 137 -46.09 2.03 4.09
CA GLN A 137 -46.12 3.10 3.09
C GLN A 137 -44.90 4.01 3.27
N LEU A 138 -43.87 3.79 2.46
CA LEU A 138 -42.75 4.73 2.32
C LEU A 138 -43.25 6.01 1.61
N PRO A 139 -43.04 7.21 2.17
CA PRO A 139 -43.37 8.45 1.48
C PRO A 139 -42.46 8.65 0.26
N LYS A 140 -43.10 9.10 -0.83
CA LYS A 140 -42.49 9.33 -2.14
C LYS A 140 -41.58 10.57 -2.07
N PHE A 141 -40.28 10.36 -1.88
CA PHE A 141 -39.29 11.43 -1.98
C PHE A 141 -39.05 11.78 -3.46
N GLU A 142 -39.57 12.92 -3.90
CA GLU A 142 -39.19 13.53 -5.17
C GLU A 142 -37.77 14.11 -5.07
N MET A 143 -36.84 13.53 -5.82
CA MET A 143 -35.48 14.05 -5.91
C MET A 143 -35.48 15.40 -6.65
N PRO A 144 -34.88 16.46 -6.07
CA PRO A 144 -34.65 17.70 -6.81
C PRO A 144 -33.64 17.44 -7.94
N LYS A 145 -34.03 17.76 -9.19
CA LYS A 145 -33.15 17.78 -10.35
C LYS A 145 -32.07 18.85 -10.15
N MET A 146 -30.90 18.47 -9.63
CA MET A 146 -29.70 19.30 -9.77
C MET A 146 -29.20 19.22 -11.21
N ALA A 147 -29.43 20.29 -11.98
CA ALA A 147 -28.89 20.48 -13.31
C ALA A 147 -27.38 20.77 -13.20
N LEU A 148 -26.54 19.74 -13.37
CA LEU A 148 -25.10 19.89 -13.53
C LEU A 148 -24.80 20.26 -14.99
N SER A 149 -24.76 21.57 -15.25
CA SER A 149 -24.26 22.15 -16.50
C SER A 149 -22.84 22.67 -16.27
N GLY A 150 -21.87 22.03 -16.94
CA GLY A 150 -20.52 22.53 -17.21
C GLY A 150 -19.79 21.42 -17.98
N LYS A 151 -19.50 21.51 -19.29
CA LYS A 151 -18.44 22.32 -19.93
C LYS A 151 -17.19 22.27 -19.03
N GLU A 152 -16.11 21.57 -19.36
CA GLU A 152 -15.34 21.59 -20.61
C GLU A 152 -14.69 20.23 -20.93
N SER A 153 -14.36 20.10 -22.20
CA SER A 153 -13.87 18.98 -23.01
C SER A 153 -12.56 18.34 -22.54
N ASP A 154 -12.56 17.01 -22.46
CA ASP A 154 -11.41 16.12 -22.19
C ASP A 154 -10.56 15.84 -23.46
N ASP A 155 -10.82 16.57 -24.56
CA ASP A 155 -10.18 16.36 -25.86
C ASP A 155 -8.87 17.16 -26.06
N GLU A 156 -8.50 18.05 -25.14
CA GLU A 156 -7.25 18.83 -25.22
C GLU A 156 -6.04 18.19 -24.53
N LEU A 157 -6.23 17.13 -23.72
CA LEU A 157 -5.14 16.43 -23.03
C LEU A 157 -4.43 15.37 -23.90
N LEU A 158 -4.94 15.09 -25.10
CA LEU A 158 -4.38 14.08 -26.00
C LEU A 158 -3.41 14.63 -27.06
N ASN A 159 -3.22 15.96 -27.12
CA ASN A 159 -2.35 16.61 -28.11
C ASN A 159 -1.02 17.17 -27.57
N MET A 160 -0.67 16.95 -26.30
CA MET A 160 0.69 17.24 -25.83
C MET A 160 1.62 16.06 -26.11
N GLY A 161 1.98 15.93 -27.39
CA GLY A 161 3.13 15.17 -27.87
C GLY A 161 4.46 15.82 -27.50
N ASP A 162 4.59 16.28 -26.26
CA ASP A 162 5.84 16.83 -25.71
C ASP A 162 6.55 15.75 -24.88
N ASP A 163 7.40 15.02 -25.60
CA ASP A 163 8.73 14.58 -25.19
C ASP A 163 8.81 13.97 -23.78
N VAL A 164 8.56 12.67 -23.69
CA VAL A 164 8.81 11.82 -22.50
C VAL A 164 10.23 12.01 -21.94
N ASN A 165 11.19 12.40 -22.79
CA ASN A 165 12.57 12.68 -22.41
C ASN A 165 12.68 13.92 -21.49
N SER A 166 11.82 14.93 -21.67
CA SER A 166 11.76 16.12 -20.81
C SER A 166 11.24 15.81 -19.40
N TYR A 167 10.30 14.87 -19.26
CA TYR A 167 9.79 14.41 -17.96
C TYR A 167 10.83 13.60 -17.18
N ILE A 168 11.59 12.74 -17.88
CA ILE A 168 12.71 12.02 -17.27
C ILE A 168 13.80 12.99 -16.80
N LYS A 169 14.06 14.07 -17.55
CA LYS A 169 15.06 15.08 -17.19
C LYS A 169 14.63 16.02 -16.05
N SER A 170 13.33 16.25 -15.86
CA SER A 170 12.83 17.14 -14.80
C SER A 170 12.53 16.42 -13.48
N LYS A 171 12.19 15.12 -13.52
CA LYS A 171 11.99 14.29 -12.32
C LYS A 171 13.23 13.49 -11.91
N GLY A 172 14.10 13.17 -12.87
CA GLY A 172 15.39 12.50 -12.64
C GLY A 172 16.49 13.54 -12.47
N GLY A 173 16.76 13.91 -11.21
CA GLY A 173 17.90 14.73 -10.85
C GLY A 173 19.16 14.27 -11.57
N GLY A 174 19.82 15.22 -12.25
CA GLY A 174 21.05 15.01 -12.99
C GLY A 174 22.09 14.29 -12.16
N GLY A 175 22.43 13.07 -12.58
CA GLY A 175 23.48 12.27 -11.98
C GLY A 175 23.89 11.20 -12.97
N SER A 176 24.85 11.53 -13.81
CA SER A 176 25.52 10.67 -14.80
C SER A 176 26.27 9.46 -14.20
N ASN A 177 25.89 8.97 -13.03
CA ASN A 177 26.72 8.11 -12.21
C ASN A 177 26.05 6.80 -11.77
N PHE A 178 24.93 6.37 -12.36
CA PHE A 178 24.32 5.08 -12.01
C PHE A 178 25.23 3.89 -12.41
N LEU A 179 25.89 3.99 -13.56
CA LEU A 179 26.87 3.00 -14.02
C LEU A 179 28.16 3.03 -13.19
N THR A 180 28.62 4.22 -12.78
CA THR A 180 29.79 4.36 -11.91
C THR A 180 29.52 3.81 -10.51
N GLN A 181 28.31 4.04 -9.97
CA GLN A 181 27.91 3.55 -8.65
C GLN A 181 27.64 2.04 -8.64
N ALA A 182 27.27 1.45 -9.78
CA ALA A 182 27.19 0.00 -9.95
C ALA A 182 28.57 -0.68 -10.11
N MET A 183 29.60 0.05 -10.56
CA MET A 183 30.97 -0.48 -10.68
C MET A 183 31.85 -0.21 -9.44
N THR A 184 31.49 0.76 -8.60
CA THR A 184 32.08 0.91 -7.27
C THR A 184 31.39 -0.07 -6.33
N LEU A 185 31.84 -1.34 -6.34
CA LEU A 185 31.63 -2.27 -5.22
C LEU A 185 32.02 -1.52 -3.94
N SER A 186 31.04 -1.33 -3.07
CA SER A 186 31.24 -0.60 -1.82
C SER A 186 32.35 -1.29 -1.02
N ASP A 187 33.29 -0.52 -0.47
CA ASP A 187 34.45 -1.03 0.30
C ASP A 187 34.06 -2.03 1.42
N ASP A 188 32.79 -2.06 1.83
CA ASP A 188 32.22 -3.05 2.74
C ASP A 188 32.32 -4.50 2.23
N GLU A 189 32.18 -4.78 0.92
CA GLU A 189 32.31 -6.15 0.37
C GLU A 189 33.75 -6.64 0.33
N LYS A 190 34.72 -5.73 0.22
CA LYS A 190 36.15 -6.06 0.25
C LYS A 190 36.57 -6.62 1.62
N SER A 191 36.00 -6.05 2.70
CA SER A 191 36.26 -6.50 4.07
C SER A 191 35.70 -7.90 4.39
N ALA A 192 34.65 -8.33 3.69
CA ALA A 192 34.09 -9.67 3.84
C ALA A 192 35.00 -10.75 3.21
N SER A 193 35.66 -10.42 2.09
CA SER A 193 36.58 -11.33 1.41
C SER A 193 37.88 -11.53 2.22
N ASP A 194 38.46 -10.46 2.78
CA ASP A 194 39.67 -10.55 3.62
C ASP A 194 39.46 -11.42 4.88
N ARG A 195 38.27 -11.37 5.49
CA ARG A 195 37.92 -12.20 6.66
C ARG A 195 37.80 -13.69 6.31
N LEU A 196 37.42 -14.00 5.07
CA LEU A 196 37.30 -15.38 4.59
C LEU A 196 38.68 -15.99 4.30
N GLU A 197 39.59 -15.23 3.68
CA GLU A 197 40.97 -15.67 3.47
C GLU A 197 41.73 -15.89 4.79
N ALA A 198 41.59 -14.99 5.76
CA ALA A 198 42.22 -15.14 7.06
C ALA A 198 41.76 -16.41 7.80
N ARG A 199 40.48 -16.80 7.65
CA ARG A 199 39.95 -18.05 8.24
C ARG A 199 40.39 -19.30 7.48
N LEU A 200 40.59 -19.21 6.17
CA LEU A 200 41.09 -20.34 5.38
C LEU A 200 42.59 -20.59 5.67
N ALA A 201 43.40 -19.54 5.71
CA ALA A 201 44.84 -19.64 5.98
C ALA A 201 45.14 -20.24 7.37
N GLY A 202 44.37 -19.85 8.39
CA GLY A 202 44.51 -20.41 9.74
C GLY A 202 44.12 -21.90 9.86
N LYS A 203 43.40 -22.45 8.88
CA LYS A 203 42.94 -23.85 8.90
C LYS A 203 43.87 -24.82 8.16
N MET A 204 44.84 -24.32 7.38
CA MET A 204 45.83 -25.15 6.68
C MET A 204 47.15 -25.36 7.44
N ILE A 205 47.34 -24.73 8.61
CA ILE A 205 48.57 -24.87 9.42
C ILE A 205 48.35 -25.91 10.56
N ARG A 206 47.52 -26.92 10.33
CA ARG A 206 47.34 -28.06 11.25
C ARG A 206 47.39 -29.37 10.53
#